data_AF-A0A945ISS4-F1
#
_entry.id   AF-A0A945ISS4-F1
#
_cell.length_a   1.000
_cell.length_b   1.000
_cell.length_c   1.000
_cell.angle_alpha   90.00
_cell.angle_beta   90.00
_cell.angle_gamma   90.00
#
_symmetry.space_group_name_H-M   'P 1'
#
loop_
_entity.id
_entity.type
_entity.pdbx_description
1 polymer ?
#
loop_
_entity_poly.entity_id
_entity_poly.type
_entity_poly.pdbx_seq_one_letter_code
_entity_poly.pdbx_strand_id
1 'polypeptide(L)' 'MAASLERTSSELSTIADNVGRYRERVAGLAEPFVGTERDDIVGAIHEAERQLRSAERTLQRAIRQVS' A
#
# COMPACT_ATOMS: atom_id res chain seq x y z
N MET A 1 -0.13 17.74 -23.67
CA MET A 1 -0.51 16.35 -23.34
C MET A 1 0.64 15.61 -22.64
N ALA A 2 1.84 15.56 -23.22
CA ALA A 2 3.03 14.91 -22.63
C ALA A 2 3.35 15.36 -21.17
N ALA A 3 3.42 16.66 -20.90
CA ALA A 3 3.66 17.18 -19.54
C ALA A 3 2.59 16.80 -18.50
N SER A 4 1.36 16.52 -18.95
CA SER A 4 0.28 16.05 -18.07
C SER A 4 0.44 14.56 -17.73
N LEU A 5 0.93 13.76 -18.67
CA LEU A 5 1.22 12.33 -18.47
C LEU A 5 2.42 12.16 -17.53
N GLU A 6 3.49 12.93 -17.73
CA GLU A 6 4.65 12.94 -16.83
C GLU A 6 4.28 13.31 -15.39
N ARG A 7 3.49 14.38 -15.21
CA ARG A 7 2.99 14.76 -13.87
C ARG A 7 2.14 13.65 -13.25
N THR A 8 1.28 13.01 -14.05
CA THR A 8 0.43 11.91 -13.57
C THR A 8 1.26 10.69 -13.15
N SER A 9 2.26 10.31 -13.97
CA SER A 9 3.17 9.20 -13.66
C SER A 9 3.99 9.47 -12.40
N SER A 10 4.52 10.70 -12.25
CA SER A 10 5.26 11.13 -11.06
C SER A 10 4.40 11.08 -9.79
N GLU A 11 3.15 11.55 -9.87
CA GLU A 11 2.22 11.54 -8.74
C GLU A 11 1.85 10.09 -8.35
N LEU A 12 1.51 9.25 -9.34
CA LEU A 12 1.21 7.84 -9.10
C LEU A 12 2.39 7.09 -8.48
N SER A 13 3.62 7.39 -8.92
CA SER A 13 4.84 6.80 -8.36
C SER A 13 5.03 7.20 -6.89
N THR A 14 4.87 8.50 -6.59
CA THR A 14 4.96 9.02 -5.22
C THR A 14 3.92 8.37 -4.31
N ILE A 15 2.68 8.19 -4.79
CA ILE A 15 1.63 7.52 -4.03
C ILE A 15 1.95 6.04 -3.83
N ALA A 16 2.43 5.34 -4.86
CA ALA A 16 2.81 3.92 -4.76
C ALA A 16 3.89 3.69 -3.70
N ASP A 17 4.91 4.54 -3.67
CA ASP A 17 5.98 4.49 -2.67
C ASP A 17 5.44 4.69 -1.25
N ASN A 18 4.56 5.68 -1.06
CA ASN A 18 3.93 5.94 0.23
C ASN A 18 3.04 4.78 0.69
N VAL A 19 2.24 4.20 -0.22
CA VAL A 19 1.43 3.02 0.08
C VAL A 19 2.31 1.84 0.48
N GLY A 20 3.45 1.63 -0.18
CA GLY A 20 4.43 0.61 0.21
C GLY A 20 4.95 0.80 1.63
N ARG A 21 5.35 2.03 2.00
CA ARG A 21 5.77 2.36 3.38
C ARG A 21 4.66 2.18 4.39
N TYR A 22 3.42 2.55 4.05
CA TYR A 22 2.28 2.37 4.94
C TYR A 22 1.93 0.90 5.13
N ARG A 23 2.04 0.07 4.08
CA ARG A 23 1.87 -1.38 4.15
C ARG A 23 2.81 -2.00 5.18
N GLU A 24 4.10 -1.65 5.13
CA GLU A 24 5.11 -2.14 6.08
C GLU A 24 4.80 -1.70 7.52
N ARG A 25 4.44 -0.42 7.70
CA ARG A 25 4.07 0.12 9.02
C ARG A 25 2.84 -0.58 9.60
N VAL A 26 1.81 -0.82 8.78
CA VAL A 26 0.61 -1.54 9.22
C VAL A 26 0.94 -2.97 9.59
N ALA A 27 1.75 -3.69 8.80
CA ALA A 27 2.18 -5.05 9.14
C ALA A 27 2.88 -5.11 10.50
N GLY A 28 3.75 -4.14 10.80
CA GLY A 28 4.46 -4.06 12.08
C GLY A 28 3.55 -3.84 13.29
N LEU A 29 2.35 -3.26 13.12
CA LEU A 29 1.41 -3.05 14.23
C LEU A 29 0.84 -4.38 14.79
N ALA A 30 0.95 -5.49 14.05
CA ALA A 30 0.48 -6.78 14.51
C ALA A 30 1.41 -7.42 15.56
N GLU A 31 2.72 -7.12 15.53
CA GLU A 31 3.74 -7.78 16.36
C GLU A 31 3.39 -7.88 17.85
N PRO A 32 2.88 -6.83 18.53
CA PRO A 32 2.57 -6.90 19.95
C PRO A 32 1.42 -7.85 20.32
N PHE A 33 0.60 -8.25 19.35
CA PHE A 33 -0.61 -9.04 19.56
C PHE A 33 -0.46 -10.50 19.13
N VAL A 34 0.59 -10.84 18.39
CA VAL A 34 0.84 -12.22 17.93
C VAL A 34 1.04 -13.13 19.13
N GLY A 35 0.29 -14.23 19.18
CA GLY A 35 0.35 -15.21 20.28
C GLY A 35 -0.39 -14.79 21.56
N THR A 36 -1.09 -13.66 21.51
CA THR A 36 -2.04 -13.25 22.56
C THR A 36 -3.45 -13.74 22.22
N GLU A 37 -4.42 -13.50 23.11
CA GLU A 37 -5.85 -13.75 22.85
C GLU A 37 -6.50 -12.75 21.87
N ARG A 38 -5.74 -11.80 21.32
CA ARG A 38 -6.21 -10.72 20.44
C ARG A 38 -6.08 -11.05 18.95
N ASP A 39 -6.45 -12.28 18.57
CA ASP A 39 -6.45 -12.73 17.17
C ASP A 39 -7.35 -11.88 16.27
N ASP A 40 -8.38 -11.24 16.84
CA ASP A 40 -9.27 -10.29 16.18
C ASP A 40 -8.52 -9.06 15.64
N ILE A 41 -7.65 -8.48 16.48
CA ILE A 41 -6.82 -7.33 16.12
C ILE A 41 -5.80 -7.74 15.06
N VAL A 42 -5.13 -8.88 15.24
CA VAL A 42 -4.14 -9.41 14.28
C VAL A 42 -4.80 -9.62 12.91
N GLY A 43 -6.00 -10.23 12.89
CA GLY A 43 -6.78 -10.43 11.67
C GLY A 43 -7.14 -9.13 10.96
N ALA A 44 -7.59 -8.11 11.70
CA ALA A 44 -7.92 -6.80 11.15
C ALA A 44 -6.69 -6.07 10.57
N ILE A 45 -5.54 -6.13 11.25
CA ILE A 45 -4.30 -5.51 10.79
C ILE A 45 -3.79 -6.17 9.51
N HIS A 46 -3.78 -7.50 9.44
CA HIS A 46 -3.39 -8.20 8.22
C HIS A 46 -4.36 -7.98 7.06
N GLU A 47 -5.64 -7.75 7.33
CA GLU A 47 -6.59 -7.36 6.28
C GLU A 47 -6.26 -5.97 5.73
N ALA A 48 -6.00 -4.99 6.59
CA ALA A 48 -5.57 -3.66 6.16
C ALA A 48 -4.26 -3.71 5.35
N GLU A 49 -3.29 -4.51 5.77
CA GLU A 49 -2.05 -4.76 5.03
C GLU A 49 -2.33 -5.34 3.61
N ARG A 50 -3.21 -6.34 3.51
CA ARG A 50 -3.60 -6.96 2.23
C ARG A 50 -4.26 -5.95 1.28
N GLN A 51 -5.09 -5.06 1.82
CA GLN A 51 -5.73 -4.00 1.03
C GLN A 51 -4.71 -2.99 0.52
N LEU A 52 -3.76 -2.57 1.36
CA LEU A 52 -2.66 -1.69 0.94
C LEU A 52 -1.79 -2.33 -0.15
N ARG A 53 -1.48 -3.63 -0.02
CA ARG A 53 -0.75 -4.37 -1.06
C ARG A 53 -1.50 -4.41 -2.39
N SER A 54 -2.82 -4.54 -2.33
CA SER A 54 -3.67 -4.55 -3.52
C SER A 54 -3.76 -3.17 -4.16
N ALA A 55 -3.79 -2.10 -3.36
CA ALA A 55 -3.72 -0.72 -3.82
C ALA A 55 -2.36 -0.43 -4.50
N GLU A 56 -1.25 -0.81 -3.86
CA GLU A 56 0.11 -0.66 -4.40
C GLU A 56 0.25 -1.29 -5.81
N ARG A 57 -0.20 -2.55 -5.95
CA ARG A 57 -0.20 -3.25 -7.25
C ARG A 57 -1.07 -2.56 -8.30
N THR A 58 -2.16 -1.94 -7.88
CA THR A 58 -3.07 -1.22 -8.79
C THR A 58 -2.45 0.10 -9.24
N LEU A 59 -1.77 0.82 -8.36
CA LEU A 59 -0.98 2.01 -8.69
C LEU A 59 0.16 1.66 -9.67
N GLN A 60 0.91 0.59 -9.40
CA GLN A 60 1.95 0.11 -10.32
C GLN A 60 1.41 -0.25 -11.71
N ARG A 61 0.20 -0.81 -11.79
CA ARG A 61 -0.48 -1.04 -13.08
C ARG A 61 -0.83 0.27 -13.77
N ALA A 62 -1.36 1.25 -13.05
CA ALA A 62 -1.71 2.56 -13.59
C ALA A 62 -0.48 3.31 -14.11
N ILE A 63 0.63 3.29 -13.37
CA ILE A 63 1.92 3.88 -13.80
C ILE A 63 2.32 3.35 -15.18
N ARG A 64 2.21 2.03 -15.42
CA ARG A 64 2.51 1.41 -16.72
C ARG A 64 1.58 1.83 -17.87
N GLN A 65 0.42 2.43 -17.60
CA GLN A 65 -0.50 2.92 -18.62
C GLN A 65 -0.23 4.38 -19.01
N VAL A 66 0.46 5.14 -18.13
CA VAL A 66 0.69 6.58 -18.32
C VAL A 66 2.17 6.95 -18.46
N SER A 67 3.07 5.97 -18.29
CA SER A 67 4.51 6.07 -18.58
C SER A 67 4.75 5.68 -20.03
#